data_AF-A0A7S4I2B4-F1
#
_entry.id   AF-A0A7S4I2B4-F1
#
_cell.length_a   1.000
_cell.length_b   1.000
_cell.length_c   1.000
_cell.angle_alpha   90.00
_cell.angle_beta   90.00
_cell.angle_gamma   90.00
#
_symmetry.space_group_name_H-M   'P 1'
#
loop_
_entity.id
_entity.type
_entity.pdbx_description
1 polymer ?
#
loop_
_entity_poly.entity_id
_entity_poly.type
_entity_poly.pdbx_seq_one_letter_code
_entity_poly.pdbx_strand_id
1 'polypeptide(L)'
;NNADNVREIHYLLDQWSKLEPYRALELLDCKFADERVRTFAVQCLEPLSDAEMEELMLQFVQVLKYESYHDSSLARFLLHRALRNKALVGHAFFWNLRGEIVVPEFSERFAFLAEIYLRCCEEHRGELVKQVEMVSKLNRIAVAIQKIPLGKRNDALRKQLQSTHFKKDVQLPSSPAVTVHTLEIAK
;
A
#
# COMPACT_ATOMS: atom_id res chain seq x y z
N ASN A 1 0.48 -35.69 1.56
CA ASN A 1 1.92 -35.79 1.18
C ASN A 1 2.16 -36.87 0.13
N ASN A 2 1.46 -36.82 -1.00
CA ASN A 2 1.72 -37.72 -2.14
C ASN A 2 2.09 -36.85 -3.35
N ALA A 3 3.31 -37.02 -3.87
CA ALA A 3 3.84 -36.20 -4.95
C ALA A 3 3.09 -36.40 -6.28
N ASP A 4 2.59 -37.62 -6.55
CA ASP A 4 1.82 -37.89 -7.76
C ASP A 4 0.48 -37.15 -7.75
N ASN A 5 -0.19 -37.10 -6.59
CA ASN A 5 -1.42 -36.33 -6.45
C ASN A 5 -1.18 -34.83 -6.66
N VAL A 6 -0.07 -34.29 -6.14
CA VAL A 6 0.28 -32.87 -6.34
C VAL A 6 0.52 -32.58 -7.82
N ARG A 7 1.28 -33.44 -8.50
CA ARG A 7 1.56 -33.31 -9.93
C ARG A 7 0.28 -33.37 -10.77
N GLU A 8 -0.63 -34.27 -10.44
CA GLU A 8 -1.93 -34.38 -11.12
C GLU A 8 -2.78 -33.12 -10.91
N ILE A 9 -2.85 -32.61 -9.68
CA ILE A 9 -3.58 -31.35 -9.40
C ILE A 9 -2.96 -30.17 -10.15
N HIS A 10 -1.63 -30.09 -10.23
CA HIS A 10 -0.96 -29.05 -11.03
C HIS A 10 -1.27 -29.17 -12.51
N TYR A 11 -1.33 -30.39 -13.06
CA TYR A 11 -1.73 -30.61 -14.45
C TYR A 11 -3.17 -30.15 -14.71
N LEU A 12 -4.10 -30.46 -13.80
CA LEU A 12 -5.48 -30.00 -13.88
C LEU A 12 -5.59 -28.47 -13.77
N LEU A 13 -4.77 -27.85 -12.92
CA LEU A 13 -4.72 -26.40 -12.77
C LEU A 13 -4.29 -25.70 -14.07
N ASP A 14 -3.31 -26.25 -14.78
CA ASP A 14 -2.83 -25.72 -16.06
C ASP A 14 -3.94 -25.72 -17.14
N GLN A 15 -4.93 -26.61 -17.02
CA GLN A 15 -6.08 -26.70 -17.93
C GLN A 15 -7.32 -25.98 -17.42
N TRP A 16 -7.30 -25.47 -16.17
CA TRP A 16 -8.44 -24.82 -15.57
C TRP A 16 -8.70 -23.46 -16.24
N SER A 17 -9.95 -23.21 -16.63
CA SER A 17 -10.36 -21.89 -17.12
C SER A 17 -10.13 -20.81 -16.07
N LYS A 18 -9.74 -19.60 -16.51
CA LYS A 18 -9.61 -18.43 -15.62
C LYS A 18 -10.89 -18.26 -14.79
N LEU A 19 -10.72 -18.01 -13.49
CA LEU A 19 -11.81 -17.70 -12.58
C LEU A 19 -12.14 -16.21 -12.64
N GLU A 20 -13.35 -15.86 -12.21
CA GLU A 20 -13.69 -14.47 -11.93
C GLU A 20 -12.74 -13.87 -10.87
N PRO A 21 -12.23 -12.64 -11.04
CA PRO A 21 -11.19 -12.08 -10.19
C PRO A 21 -11.47 -12.18 -8.70
N TYR A 22 -12.69 -11.81 -8.27
CA TYR A 22 -13.09 -11.86 -6.86
C TYR A 22 -13.13 -13.28 -6.28
N ARG A 23 -13.42 -14.29 -7.10
CA ARG A 23 -13.35 -15.70 -6.66
C ARG A 23 -11.90 -16.17 -6.54
N ALA A 24 -11.03 -15.71 -7.43
CA ALA A 24 -9.61 -16.04 -7.39
C ALA A 24 -8.91 -15.51 -6.13
N LEU A 25 -9.44 -14.47 -5.48
CA LEU A 25 -8.91 -13.97 -4.20
C LEU A 25 -8.89 -15.04 -3.10
N GLU A 26 -9.81 -16.01 -3.11
CA GLU A 26 -9.82 -17.12 -2.14
C GLU A 26 -8.55 -17.97 -2.23
N LEU A 27 -8.02 -18.15 -3.45
CA LEU A 27 -6.80 -18.92 -3.71
C LEU A 27 -5.53 -18.19 -3.25
N LEU A 28 -5.65 -16.95 -2.76
CA LEU A 28 -4.56 -16.18 -2.16
C LEU A 28 -4.61 -16.18 -0.63
N ASP A 29 -5.59 -16.83 -0.01
CA ASP A 29 -5.66 -16.98 1.45
C ASP A 29 -4.52 -17.89 1.99
N CYS A 30 -4.28 -17.82 3.28
CA CYS A 30 -3.32 -18.64 4.03
C CYS A 30 -3.52 -20.16 3.87
N LYS A 31 -4.71 -20.61 3.44
CA LYS A 31 -5.02 -22.01 3.15
C LYS A 31 -4.30 -22.55 1.91
N PHE A 32 -3.87 -21.66 1.01
CA PHE A 32 -3.24 -22.00 -0.26
C PHE A 32 -1.81 -21.44 -0.29
N ALA A 33 -0.84 -22.28 0.07
CA ALA A 33 0.58 -21.91 0.06
C ALA A 33 1.31 -22.32 -1.24
N ASP A 34 0.68 -23.11 -2.11
CA ASP A 34 1.29 -23.60 -3.34
C ASP A 34 1.49 -22.47 -4.36
N GLU A 35 2.73 -22.35 -4.87
CA GLU A 35 3.14 -21.26 -5.76
C GLU A 35 2.41 -21.30 -7.12
N ARG A 36 2.09 -22.49 -7.66
CA ARG A 36 1.39 -22.62 -8.93
C ARG A 36 -0.07 -22.20 -8.78
N VAL A 37 -0.71 -22.60 -7.68
CA VAL A 37 -2.08 -22.15 -7.33
C VAL A 37 -2.12 -20.63 -7.16
N ARG A 38 -1.20 -20.04 -6.41
CA ARG A 38 -1.13 -18.58 -6.23
C ARG A 38 -0.85 -17.85 -7.52
N THR A 39 0.03 -18.37 -8.37
CA THR A 39 0.32 -17.78 -9.68
C THR A 39 -0.89 -17.81 -10.59
N PHE A 40 -1.63 -18.93 -10.62
CA PHE A 40 -2.91 -19.00 -11.33
C PHE A 40 -3.93 -17.97 -10.81
N ALA A 41 -4.02 -17.82 -9.48
CA ALA A 41 -4.89 -16.84 -8.86
C ALA A 41 -4.54 -15.41 -9.30
N VAL A 42 -3.26 -15.03 -9.24
CA VAL A 42 -2.76 -13.72 -9.71
C VAL A 42 -3.09 -13.50 -11.19
N GLN A 43 -2.93 -14.51 -12.04
CA GLN A 43 -3.29 -14.42 -13.44
C GLN A 43 -4.80 -14.17 -13.66
N CYS A 44 -5.67 -14.61 -12.73
CA CYS A 44 -7.10 -14.32 -12.78
C CYS A 44 -7.43 -12.87 -12.36
N LEU A 45 -6.50 -12.15 -11.74
CA LEU A 45 -6.68 -10.75 -11.33
C LEU A 45 -6.36 -9.74 -12.44
N GLU A 46 -5.73 -10.18 -13.54
CA GLU A 46 -5.41 -9.34 -14.71
C GLU A 46 -6.57 -8.44 -15.18
N PRO A 47 -7.84 -8.91 -15.25
CA PRO A 47 -8.96 -8.10 -15.71
C PRO A 47 -9.39 -6.97 -14.77
N LEU A 48 -8.91 -6.94 -13.51
CA LEU A 48 -9.28 -5.88 -12.57
C LEU A 48 -8.91 -4.51 -13.12
N SER A 49 -9.84 -3.57 -13.01
CA SER A 49 -9.65 -2.16 -13.32
C SER A 49 -8.72 -1.50 -12.29
N ASP A 50 -8.18 -0.34 -12.63
CA ASP A 50 -7.34 0.42 -11.68
C ASP A 50 -8.13 0.91 -10.45
N ALA A 51 -9.44 1.13 -10.58
CA ALA A 51 -10.31 1.47 -9.45
C ALA A 51 -10.46 0.27 -8.50
N GLU A 52 -10.78 -0.91 -9.03
CA GLU A 52 -10.88 -2.13 -8.21
C GLU A 52 -9.52 -2.49 -7.57
N MET A 53 -8.42 -2.26 -8.27
CA MET A 53 -7.07 -2.44 -7.72
C MET A 53 -6.79 -1.51 -6.54
N GLU A 54 -7.27 -0.26 -6.59
CA GLU A 54 -7.14 0.70 -5.49
C GLU A 54 -8.03 0.32 -4.30
N GLU A 55 -9.29 -0.04 -4.55
CA GLU A 55 -10.25 -0.49 -3.53
C GLU A 55 -9.76 -1.73 -2.77
N LEU A 56 -9.12 -2.68 -3.48
CA LEU A 56 -8.61 -3.93 -2.91
C LEU A 56 -7.16 -3.84 -2.42
N MET A 57 -6.50 -2.69 -2.55
CA MET A 57 -5.06 -2.56 -2.29
C MET A 57 -4.68 -2.94 -0.85
N LEU A 58 -5.51 -2.58 0.12
CA LEU A 58 -5.30 -2.96 1.52
C LEU A 58 -5.27 -4.49 1.67
N GLN A 59 -6.25 -5.17 1.10
CA GLN A 59 -6.40 -6.62 1.15
C GLN A 59 -5.21 -7.30 0.45
N PHE A 60 -4.77 -6.79 -0.70
CA PHE A 60 -3.58 -7.28 -1.37
C PHE A 60 -2.32 -7.15 -0.52
N VAL A 61 -2.13 -6.03 0.17
CA VAL A 61 -1.00 -5.85 1.10
C VAL A 61 -1.07 -6.82 2.27
N GLN A 62 -2.26 -7.16 2.76
CA GLN A 62 -2.40 -8.21 3.79
C GLN A 62 -2.08 -9.60 3.24
N VAL A 63 -2.53 -9.91 2.03
CA VAL A 63 -2.24 -11.20 1.36
C VAL A 63 -0.74 -11.39 1.12
N LEU A 64 0.00 -10.31 0.85
CA LEU A 64 1.46 -10.37 0.75
C LEU A 64 2.12 -10.92 2.01
N LYS A 65 1.48 -10.92 3.19
CA LYS A 65 2.01 -11.53 4.42
C LYS A 65 2.04 -13.07 4.35
N TYR A 66 1.22 -13.68 3.49
CA TYR A 66 1.16 -15.13 3.30
C TYR A 66 2.09 -15.65 2.21
N GLU A 67 2.76 -14.77 1.46
CA GLU A 67 3.75 -15.18 0.47
C GLU A 67 4.98 -15.78 1.15
N SER A 68 5.46 -16.92 0.64
CA SER A 68 6.65 -17.58 1.21
C SER A 68 7.94 -16.81 0.89
N TYR A 69 7.97 -16.08 -0.23
CA TYR A 69 9.14 -15.37 -0.71
C TYR A 69 8.83 -13.90 -0.97
N HIS A 70 9.85 -13.03 -0.91
CA HIS A 70 9.70 -11.61 -1.28
C HIS A 70 9.39 -11.45 -2.77
N ASP A 71 10.01 -12.29 -3.60
CA ASP A 71 9.77 -12.35 -5.03
C ASP A 71 8.66 -13.38 -5.30
N SER A 72 7.42 -12.89 -5.34
CA SER A 72 6.23 -13.70 -5.64
C SER A 72 5.49 -13.14 -6.85
N SER A 73 4.66 -13.98 -7.47
CA SER A 73 3.78 -13.56 -8.58
C SER A 73 2.89 -12.39 -8.18
N LEU A 74 2.36 -12.39 -6.95
CA LEU A 74 1.55 -11.29 -6.42
C LEU A 74 2.37 -10.01 -6.23
N ALA A 75 3.58 -10.09 -5.65
CA ALA A 75 4.43 -8.93 -5.45
C ALA A 75 4.80 -8.26 -6.79
N ARG A 76 5.17 -9.05 -7.80
CA ARG A 76 5.44 -8.57 -9.16
C ARG A 76 4.20 -7.93 -9.78
N PHE A 77 3.04 -8.59 -9.69
CA PHE A 77 1.78 -8.08 -10.22
C PHE A 77 1.42 -6.70 -9.63
N LEU A 78 1.47 -6.57 -8.29
CA LEU A 78 1.15 -5.31 -7.61
C LEU A 78 2.12 -4.19 -7.99
N LEU A 79 3.43 -4.48 -8.05
CA LEU A 79 4.44 -3.52 -8.52
C LEU A 79 4.17 -3.07 -9.96
N HIS A 80 3.88 -4.00 -10.87
CA HIS A 80 3.56 -3.67 -12.25
C HIS A 80 2.32 -2.79 -12.37
N ARG A 81 1.23 -3.12 -11.65
CA ARG A 81 0.00 -2.31 -11.62
C ARG A 81 0.25 -0.93 -11.02
N ALA A 82 0.96 -0.85 -9.90
CA ALA A 82 1.33 0.40 -9.24
C ALA A 82 2.17 1.33 -10.13
N LEU A 83 3.12 0.78 -10.88
CA LEU A 83 3.98 1.57 -11.78
C LEU A 83 3.26 2.02 -13.06
N ARG A 84 2.27 1.24 -13.52
CA ARG A 84 1.43 1.58 -14.68
C ARG A 84 0.51 2.76 -14.38
N ASN A 85 -0.14 2.77 -13.21
CA ASN A 85 -0.99 3.88 -12.77
C ASN A 85 -0.51 4.41 -11.42
N LYS A 86 0.49 5.29 -11.48
CA LYS A 86 1.16 5.83 -10.29
C LYS A 86 0.24 6.70 -9.44
N ALA A 87 -0.64 7.47 -10.07
CA ALA A 87 -1.49 8.46 -9.41
C ALA A 87 -2.57 7.81 -8.53
N LEU A 88 -3.14 6.68 -8.97
CA LEU A 88 -4.20 5.98 -8.23
C LEU A 88 -3.65 4.73 -7.54
N VAL A 89 -3.30 3.70 -8.31
CA VAL A 89 -2.88 2.40 -7.79
C VAL A 89 -1.54 2.50 -7.06
N GLY A 90 -0.58 3.22 -7.65
CA GLY A 90 0.75 3.38 -7.05
C GLY A 90 0.74 4.22 -5.77
N HIS A 91 -0.14 5.21 -5.67
CA HIS A 91 -0.34 6.00 -4.46
C HIS A 91 -0.92 5.13 -3.33
N ALA A 92 -1.98 4.38 -3.63
CA ALA A 92 -2.56 3.42 -2.70
C ALA A 92 -1.54 2.36 -2.25
N PHE A 93 -0.78 1.80 -3.19
CA PHE A 93 0.25 0.79 -2.91
C PHE A 93 1.30 1.33 -1.93
N PHE A 94 1.87 2.51 -2.19
CA PHE A 94 2.88 3.10 -1.32
C PHE A 94 2.36 3.34 0.10
N TRP A 95 1.18 3.98 0.25
CA TRP A 95 0.66 4.32 1.56
C TRP A 95 0.23 3.10 2.38
N ASN A 96 -0.33 2.07 1.74
CA ASN A 96 -0.67 0.82 2.42
C ASN A 96 0.59 0.07 2.90
N LEU A 97 1.63 -0.04 2.06
CA LEU A 97 2.91 -0.62 2.49
C LEU A 97 3.52 0.17 3.64
N ARG A 98 3.56 1.51 3.51
CA ARG A 98 4.18 2.39 4.52
C ARG A 98 3.49 2.30 5.88
N GLY A 99 2.18 2.05 5.92
CA GLY A 99 1.43 1.84 7.14
C GLY A 99 1.84 0.57 7.90
N GLU A 100 2.33 -0.44 7.18
CA GLU A 100 2.65 -1.76 7.72
C GLU A 100 4.14 -1.95 8.04
N ILE A 101 5.03 -1.09 7.56
CA ILE A 101 6.49 -1.17 7.83
C ILE A 101 6.83 -1.15 9.33
N VAL A 102 5.92 -0.62 10.17
CA VAL A 102 6.10 -0.59 11.64
C VAL A 102 5.99 -1.98 12.29
N VAL A 103 5.46 -2.98 11.57
CA VAL A 103 5.31 -4.37 12.05
C VAL A 103 6.60 -5.13 11.73
N PRO A 104 7.43 -5.49 12.73
CA PRO A 104 8.77 -6.03 12.50
C PRO A 104 8.80 -7.26 11.59
N GLU A 105 7.84 -8.16 11.74
CA GLU A 105 7.74 -9.44 11.03
C GLU A 105 7.64 -9.28 9.50
N PHE A 106 7.05 -8.18 9.03
CA PHE A 106 6.83 -7.93 7.60
C PHE A 106 7.56 -6.69 7.08
N SER A 107 8.24 -5.97 7.99
CA SER A 107 8.89 -4.69 7.72
C SER A 107 9.86 -4.75 6.55
N GLU A 108 10.71 -5.78 6.49
CA GLU A 108 11.69 -5.97 5.41
C GLU A 108 11.00 -6.12 4.05
N ARG A 109 9.96 -6.96 3.96
CA ARG A 109 9.21 -7.19 2.71
C ARG A 109 8.57 -5.91 2.21
N PHE A 110 7.87 -5.20 3.09
CA PHE A 110 7.16 -3.98 2.70
C PHE A 110 8.10 -2.82 2.41
N ALA A 111 9.20 -2.70 3.15
CA ALA A 111 10.26 -1.74 2.85
C ALA A 111 10.90 -2.01 1.49
N PHE A 112 11.20 -3.28 1.18
CA PHE A 112 11.79 -3.68 -0.09
C PHE A 112 10.87 -3.36 -1.28
N LEU A 113 9.58 -3.69 -1.21
CA LEU A 113 8.62 -3.37 -2.26
C LEU A 113 8.42 -1.86 -2.42
N ALA A 114 8.34 -1.12 -1.31
CA ALA A 114 8.25 0.33 -1.34
C ALA A 114 9.51 0.96 -1.97
N GLU A 115 10.69 0.42 -1.68
CA GLU A 115 11.95 0.88 -2.26
C GLU A 115 11.97 0.67 -3.79
N ILE A 116 11.61 -0.52 -4.27
CA ILE A 116 11.52 -0.80 -5.72
C ILE A 116 10.57 0.19 -6.38
N TYR A 117 9.37 0.36 -5.83
CA TYR A 117 8.38 1.29 -6.36
C TYR A 117 8.93 2.71 -6.41
N LEU A 118 9.49 3.20 -5.31
CA LEU A 118 10.08 4.54 -5.22
C LEU A 118 11.16 4.72 -6.28
N ARG A 119 12.07 3.76 -6.45
CA ARG A 119 13.14 3.79 -7.47
C ARG A 119 12.60 3.93 -8.90
N CYS A 120 11.40 3.42 -9.17
CA CYS A 120 10.80 3.41 -10.51
C CYS A 120 9.68 4.46 -10.72
N CYS A 121 9.33 5.28 -9.71
CA CYS A 121 8.23 6.25 -9.80
C CYS A 121 8.69 7.72 -9.75
N GLU A 122 9.69 8.12 -10.53
CA GLU A 122 10.41 9.41 -10.41
C GLU A 122 9.54 10.65 -10.16
N GLU A 123 8.63 11.02 -11.07
CA GLU A 123 7.78 12.20 -10.92
C GLU A 123 6.87 12.10 -9.68
N HIS A 124 6.29 10.93 -9.45
CA HIS A 124 5.40 10.68 -8.31
C HIS A 124 6.16 10.68 -6.97
N ARG A 125 7.43 10.26 -6.96
CA ARG A 125 8.29 10.25 -5.77
C ARG A 125 8.40 11.64 -5.15
N GLY A 126 8.51 12.67 -5.99
CA GLY A 126 8.58 14.06 -5.52
C GLY A 126 7.37 14.45 -4.68
N GLU A 127 6.18 14.03 -5.11
CA GLU A 127 4.92 14.28 -4.40
C GLU A 127 4.82 13.48 -3.11
N LEU A 128 5.14 12.18 -3.14
CA LEU A 128 5.19 11.33 -1.95
C LEU A 128 6.11 11.89 -0.86
N VAL A 129 7.25 12.48 -1.24
CA VAL A 129 8.17 13.13 -0.29
C VAL A 129 7.49 14.32 0.39
N LYS A 130 6.75 15.18 -0.35
CA LYS A 130 6.02 16.29 0.26
C LYS A 130 4.97 15.79 1.25
N GLN A 131 4.24 14.76 0.85
CA GLN A 131 3.20 14.16 1.68
C GLN A 131 3.75 13.55 2.96
N VAL A 132 4.84 12.76 2.88
CA VAL A 132 5.51 12.16 4.04
C VAL A 132 6.06 13.24 4.97
N GLU A 133 6.62 14.32 4.43
CA GLU A 133 7.10 15.45 5.22
C GLU A 133 5.95 16.14 5.97
N MET A 134 4.81 16.38 5.30
CA MET A 134 3.61 16.96 5.90
C MET A 134 3.09 16.08 7.04
N VAL A 135 2.88 14.78 6.80
CA VAL A 135 2.40 13.82 7.81
C VAL A 135 3.37 13.73 8.98
N SER A 136 4.68 13.73 8.73
CA SER A 136 5.69 13.68 9.80
C SER A 136 5.65 14.92 10.69
N LYS A 137 5.47 16.12 10.11
CA LYS A 137 5.32 17.36 10.88
C LYS A 137 4.05 17.34 11.73
N LEU A 138 2.92 16.96 11.14
CA LEU A 138 1.65 16.84 11.88
C LEU A 138 1.74 15.84 13.02
N ASN A 139 2.36 14.68 12.81
CA ASN A 139 2.54 13.68 13.86
C ASN A 139 3.44 14.20 15.00
N ARG A 140 4.53 14.90 14.69
CA ARG A 140 5.40 15.54 15.71
C ARG A 140 4.62 16.54 16.56
N ILE A 141 3.79 17.37 15.94
CA ILE A 141 2.93 18.32 16.63
C ILE A 141 1.94 17.55 17.52
N ALA A 142 1.25 16.54 16.99
CA ALA A 142 0.30 15.74 17.75
C ALA A 142 0.93 15.10 19.00
N VAL A 143 2.10 14.48 18.87
CA VAL A 143 2.87 13.90 19.99
C VAL A 143 3.30 14.96 21.01
N ALA A 144 3.68 16.15 20.56
CA ALA A 144 4.03 17.26 21.46
C ALA A 144 2.82 17.77 22.24
N ILE A 145 1.67 17.93 21.58
CA ILE A 145 0.43 18.43 22.20
C ILE A 145 -0.14 17.44 23.23
N GLN A 146 0.03 16.12 23.01
CA GLN A 146 -0.40 15.11 23.99
C GLN A 146 0.25 15.30 25.37
N LYS A 147 1.47 15.85 25.43
CA LYS A 147 2.22 16.11 26.67
C LYS A 147 1.77 17.37 27.41
N ILE A 148 0.92 18.20 26.80
CA ILE A 148 0.48 19.49 27.35
C ILE A 148 -0.83 19.29 28.14
N PRO A 149 -1.03 19.98 29.29
CA PRO A 149 -2.29 19.97 30.02
C PRO A 149 -3.48 20.40 29.13
N LEU A 150 -4.63 19.71 29.27
CA LEU A 150 -5.80 19.86 28.42
C LEU A 150 -6.20 21.33 28.13
N GLY A 151 -6.25 22.17 29.17
CA GLY A 151 -6.65 23.58 29.05
C GLY A 151 -5.72 24.47 28.23
N LYS A 152 -4.50 24.00 27.90
CA LYS A 152 -3.51 24.75 27.10
C LYS A 152 -3.25 24.13 25.72
N ARG A 153 -3.89 23.00 25.39
CA ARG A 153 -3.60 22.25 24.14
C ARG A 153 -3.96 23.04 22.89
N ASN A 154 -5.11 23.70 22.86
CA ASN A 154 -5.57 24.44 21.68
C ASN A 154 -4.64 25.61 21.34
N ASP A 155 -4.25 26.41 22.33
CA ASP A 155 -3.32 27.53 22.13
C ASP A 155 -1.94 27.05 21.68
N ALA A 156 -1.44 25.99 22.29
CA ALA A 156 -0.17 25.39 21.90
C ALA A 156 -0.21 24.80 20.49
N LEU A 157 -1.31 24.13 20.11
CA LEU A 157 -1.53 23.58 18.78
C LEU A 157 -1.52 24.68 17.72
N ARG A 158 -2.30 25.75 17.94
CA ARG A 158 -2.37 26.91 17.04
C ARG A 158 -1.00 27.55 16.85
N LYS A 159 -0.28 27.81 17.94
CA LYS A 159 1.08 28.37 17.90
C LYS A 159 2.04 27.49 17.12
N GLN A 160 2.01 26.17 17.34
CA GLN A 160 2.89 25.25 16.62
C GLN A 160 2.56 25.17 15.13
N LEU A 161 1.28 25.05 14.77
CA LEU A 161 0.84 25.02 13.37
C LEU A 161 1.23 26.31 12.63
N GLN A 162 1.06 27.48 13.24
CA GLN A 162 1.46 28.77 12.66
C GLN A 162 2.97 28.88 12.45
N SER A 163 3.77 28.34 13.38
CA SER A 163 5.23 28.36 13.27
C SER A 163 5.80 27.30 12.32
N THR A 164 5.01 26.28 11.96
CA THR A 164 5.47 25.17 11.14
C THR A 164 5.35 25.50 9.67
N HIS A 165 6.47 25.47 8.94
CA HIS A 165 6.46 25.65 7.50
C HIS A 165 5.99 24.37 6.81
N PHE A 166 4.81 24.39 6.18
CA PHE A 166 4.32 23.33 5.30
C PHE A 166 4.63 23.67 3.84
N LYS A 167 4.96 22.63 3.05
CA LYS A 167 5.04 22.78 1.60
C LYS A 167 3.65 23.10 1.05
N LYS A 168 3.60 23.94 0.02
CA LYS A 168 2.37 24.25 -0.71
C LYS A 168 2.09 23.16 -1.74
N ASP A 169 0.85 23.12 -2.21
CA ASP A 169 0.39 22.29 -3.33
C ASP A 169 0.78 20.82 -3.12
N VAL A 170 0.27 20.27 -2.01
CA VAL A 170 0.49 18.87 -1.62
C VAL A 170 -0.81 18.10 -1.83
N GLN A 171 -0.75 17.00 -2.58
CA GLN A 171 -1.86 16.07 -2.73
C GLN A 171 -2.13 15.35 -1.41
N LEU A 172 -3.38 15.12 -1.04
CA LEU A 172 -3.70 14.45 0.21
C LEU A 172 -3.30 12.97 0.17
N PRO A 173 -2.62 12.45 1.22
CA PRO A 173 -2.36 11.01 1.36
C PRO A 173 -3.63 10.17 1.28
N SER A 174 -4.74 10.66 1.82
CA SER A 174 -6.04 9.97 1.83
C SER A 174 -6.82 10.10 0.53
N SER A 175 -6.46 11.04 -0.34
CA SER A 175 -7.11 11.26 -1.63
C SER A 175 -6.18 12.04 -2.55
N PRO A 176 -5.43 11.36 -3.45
CA PRO A 176 -4.46 12.04 -4.31
C PRO A 176 -5.11 12.99 -5.33
N ALA A 177 -6.42 12.90 -5.54
CA ALA A 177 -7.19 13.82 -6.39
C ALA A 177 -7.37 15.21 -5.77
N VAL A 178 -7.14 15.37 -4.47
CA VAL A 178 -7.34 16.63 -3.75
C VAL A 178 -5.98 17.24 -3.40
N THR A 179 -5.74 18.46 -3.88
CA THR A 179 -4.54 19.24 -3.56
C THR A 179 -4.84 20.26 -2.47
N VAL A 180 -4.00 20.29 -1.43
CA VAL A 180 -4.06 21.28 -0.37
C VAL A 180 -3.02 22.37 -0.62
N HIS A 181 -3.49 23.61 -0.67
CA HIS A 181 -2.65 24.78 -0.92
C HIS A 181 -2.10 25.37 0.38
N THR A 182 -2.96 25.53 1.38
CA THR A 182 -2.66 26.22 2.64
C THR A 182 -3.43 25.63 3.81
N LEU A 183 -2.87 25.76 5.02
CA LEU A 183 -3.55 25.43 6.26
C LEU A 183 -4.25 26.68 6.81
N GLU A 184 -5.57 26.63 6.94
CA GLU A 184 -6.33 27.67 7.61
C GLU A 184 -6.42 27.39 9.12
N ILE A 185 -5.86 28.30 9.92
CA ILE A 185 -5.86 28.17 11.39
C ILE A 185 -6.90 29.13 11.94
N ALA A 186 -8.09 28.59 12.26
CA ALA A 186 -9.18 29.36 12.85
C ALA A 186 -8.79 29.98 14.20
N LYS A 187 -9.22 31.24 14.41
CA LYS A 187 -8.97 32.02 15.63
C LYS A 187 -9.65 31.42 16.87
#